data_AF-A0A7X1M7I5-F1
#
_entry.id   AF-A0A7X1M7I5-F1
#
_cell.length_a   1.000
_cell.length_b   1.000
_cell.length_c   1.000
_cell.angle_alpha   90.00
_cell.angle_beta   90.00
_cell.angle_gamma   90.00
#
_symmetry.space_group_name_H-M   'P 1'
#
loop_
_entity.id
_entity.type
_entity.pdbx_description
1 polymer ?
#
loop_
_entity_poly.entity_id
_entity_poly.type
_entity_poly.pdbx_seq_one_letter_code
_entity_poly.pdbx_strand_id
1 'polypeptide(L)'
;MPNPPTPTASELAWKARDFRIRMIRIGREVETALDATRDRHGRTVHHNAEAAARAHRDQAALQAYATYLVPHAGELLAAARRALDVLPPARHTAAWRSLLDSLAASHTEIAKVLDQPASPGSTAEREQHTAVWPHLAFWADHSYLATELADQHQQREIPLTDEEQQMWTAMAHAAQRRGELDLIESWYAVDGRLITIAHLIEDDTSTVIALSGDPDAPGWQVIGHYANEYIAGQALPSAVPPGVLRPGVSPFNRPEAAPEVSLQELIRDVIEARAAGDVAEVLLTATQHGYNAGPLVRLQELLEIAGQFAHALETVRGQQVAARLAALGRYLDFLTREVHETAEDLGASVAVLPPHRTPRPHVRPRPVLDTTPPAPPARGPSPARHR
;
A
#
# COMPACT_ATOMS: atom_id res chain seq x y z
N MET A 1 -14.26 -44.45 -11.68
CA MET A 1 -13.90 -43.18 -12.35
C MET A 1 -12.43 -42.91 -12.06
N PRO A 2 -11.60 -42.53 -13.04
CA PRO A 2 -10.22 -42.14 -12.76
C PRO A 2 -10.24 -40.85 -11.93
N ASN A 3 -9.42 -40.79 -10.88
CA ASN A 3 -9.26 -39.58 -10.08
C ASN A 3 -8.80 -38.43 -10.99
N PRO A 4 -9.35 -37.21 -10.84
CA PRO A 4 -8.82 -36.05 -11.55
C PRO A 4 -7.32 -35.91 -11.23
N PRO A 5 -6.50 -35.48 -12.19
CA PRO A 5 -5.08 -35.25 -11.96
C PRO A 5 -4.90 -34.21 -10.83
N THR A 6 -3.98 -34.48 -9.92
CA THR A 6 -3.61 -33.54 -8.84
C THR A 6 -3.15 -32.23 -9.48
N PRO A 7 -3.72 -31.08 -9.12
CA PRO A 7 -3.35 -29.81 -9.72
C PRO A 7 -1.88 -29.47 -9.41
N THR A 8 -1.25 -28.81 -10.36
CA THR A 8 0.15 -28.39 -10.28
C THR A 8 0.30 -27.20 -9.32
N ALA A 9 1.51 -26.98 -8.79
CA ALA A 9 1.81 -25.84 -7.93
C ALA A 9 1.47 -24.50 -8.60
N SER A 10 1.74 -24.38 -9.90
CA SER A 10 1.43 -23.19 -10.70
C SER A 10 -0.08 -22.96 -10.87
N GLU A 11 -0.89 -24.02 -11.01
CA GLU A 11 -2.35 -23.91 -11.05
C GLU A 11 -2.91 -23.45 -9.70
N LEU A 12 -2.41 -24.02 -8.59
CA LEU A 12 -2.80 -23.61 -7.23
C LEU A 12 -2.44 -22.14 -6.97
N ALA A 13 -1.24 -21.73 -7.38
CA ALA A 13 -0.75 -20.36 -7.29
C ALA A 13 -1.63 -19.37 -8.05
N TRP A 14 -2.02 -19.72 -9.27
CA TRP A 14 -2.86 -18.90 -10.11
C TRP A 14 -4.25 -18.67 -9.49
N LYS A 15 -4.84 -19.72 -8.88
CA LYS A 15 -6.13 -19.63 -8.19
C LYS A 15 -6.09 -18.72 -6.97
N ALA A 16 -5.04 -18.82 -6.15
CA ALA A 16 -4.86 -17.93 -5.01
C ALA A 16 -4.66 -16.47 -5.44
N ARG A 17 -3.91 -16.24 -6.52
CA ARG A 17 -3.72 -14.93 -7.13
C ARG A 17 -5.04 -14.33 -7.62
N ASP A 18 -5.86 -15.10 -8.34
CA ASP A 18 -7.16 -14.64 -8.85
C ASP A 18 -8.11 -14.25 -7.71
N PHE A 19 -8.15 -15.05 -6.64
CA PHE A 19 -8.89 -14.70 -5.44
C PHE A 19 -8.45 -13.36 -4.86
N ARG A 20 -7.13 -13.15 -4.68
CA ARG A 20 -6.58 -11.90 -4.15
C ARG A 20 -6.90 -10.70 -5.04
N ILE A 21 -6.78 -10.84 -6.37
CA ILE A 21 -7.15 -9.79 -7.33
C ILE A 21 -8.63 -9.44 -7.20
N ARG A 22 -9.50 -10.45 -7.06
CA ARG A 22 -10.94 -10.24 -6.86
C ARG A 22 -11.22 -9.52 -5.53
N MET A 23 -10.55 -9.88 -4.45
CA MET A 23 -10.66 -9.22 -3.14
C MET A 23 -10.24 -7.74 -3.20
N ILE A 24 -9.14 -7.42 -3.89
CA ILE A 24 -8.71 -6.03 -4.09
C ILE A 24 -9.78 -5.22 -4.84
N ARG A 25 -10.37 -5.81 -5.88
CA ARG A 25 -11.43 -5.15 -6.65
C ARG A 25 -12.67 -4.91 -5.81
N ILE A 26 -13.13 -5.92 -5.05
CA ILE A 26 -14.26 -5.79 -4.12
C ILE A 26 -13.98 -4.70 -3.09
N GLY A 27 -12.76 -4.67 -2.54
CA GLY A 27 -12.32 -3.63 -1.60
C GLY A 27 -12.46 -2.23 -2.18
N ARG A 28 -11.97 -1.98 -3.40
CA ARG A 28 -12.09 -0.68 -4.08
C ARG A 28 -13.53 -0.29 -4.40
N GLU A 29 -14.34 -1.24 -4.86
CA GLU A 29 -15.77 -1.03 -5.14
C GLU A 29 -16.51 -0.60 -3.87
N VAL A 30 -16.19 -1.22 -2.74
CA VAL A 30 -16.80 -0.91 -1.44
C VAL A 30 -16.25 0.39 -0.86
N GLU A 31 -14.96 0.68 -0.96
CA GLU A 31 -14.39 1.97 -0.57
C GLU A 31 -15.09 3.12 -1.30
N THR A 32 -15.26 3.00 -2.63
CA THR A 32 -15.97 3.99 -3.44
C THR A 32 -17.43 4.17 -2.98
N ALA A 33 -18.11 3.06 -2.66
CA ALA A 33 -19.47 3.11 -2.16
C ALA A 33 -19.54 3.76 -0.76
N LEU A 34 -18.60 3.46 0.14
CA LEU A 34 -18.53 4.04 1.48
C LEU A 34 -18.23 5.54 1.42
N ASP A 35 -17.36 5.99 0.52
CA ASP A 35 -17.05 7.41 0.35
C ASP A 35 -18.28 8.21 -0.10
N ALA A 36 -19.15 7.63 -0.93
CA ALA A 36 -20.43 8.23 -1.31
C ALA A 36 -21.44 8.32 -0.14
N THR A 37 -21.19 7.62 0.98
CA THR A 37 -22.03 7.69 2.19
C THR A 37 -21.53 8.69 3.23
N ARG A 38 -20.36 9.30 3.00
CA ARG A 38 -19.69 10.21 3.92
C ARG A 38 -19.89 11.67 3.51
N ASP A 39 -19.90 12.56 4.50
CA ASP A 39 -19.79 13.99 4.26
C ASP A 39 -18.35 14.39 3.88
N ARG A 40 -18.14 15.67 3.58
CA ARG A 40 -16.81 16.23 3.27
C ARG A 40 -15.79 16.09 4.41
N HIS A 41 -16.24 15.80 5.63
CA HIS A 41 -15.40 15.58 6.80
C HIS A 41 -15.23 14.08 7.10
N GLY A 42 -15.64 13.18 6.20
CA GLY A 42 -15.52 11.74 6.37
C GLY A 42 -16.54 11.12 7.34
N ARG A 43 -17.54 11.87 7.81
CA ARG A 43 -18.58 11.34 8.72
C ARG A 43 -19.67 10.65 7.91
N THR A 44 -20.07 9.45 8.31
CA THR A 44 -21.17 8.74 7.65
C THR A 44 -22.50 9.47 7.84
N VAL A 45 -23.13 9.87 6.73
CA VAL A 45 -24.46 10.50 6.66
C VAL A 45 -25.54 9.56 6.14
N HIS A 46 -25.15 8.45 5.51
CA HIS A 46 -26.06 7.46 4.93
C HIS A 46 -25.82 6.04 5.46
N HIS A 47 -26.11 5.81 6.75
CA HIS A 47 -25.86 4.53 7.44
C HIS A 47 -26.47 3.30 6.75
N ASN A 48 -27.68 3.41 6.18
CA ASN A 48 -28.31 2.29 5.48
C ASN A 48 -27.55 1.90 4.20
N ALA A 49 -27.03 2.88 3.47
CA ALA A 49 -26.22 2.64 2.27
C ALA A 49 -24.85 2.05 2.64
N GLU A 50 -24.28 2.50 3.77
CA GLU A 50 -23.04 1.95 4.33
C GLU A 50 -23.19 0.47 4.68
N ALA A 51 -24.27 0.12 5.40
CA ALA A 51 -24.58 -1.27 5.76
C ALA A 51 -24.80 -2.14 4.53
N ALA A 52 -25.49 -1.63 3.50
CA ALA A 52 -25.71 -2.35 2.24
C ALA A 52 -24.40 -2.60 1.49
N ALA A 53 -23.49 -1.63 1.45
CA ALA A 53 -22.17 -1.77 0.83
C ALA A 53 -21.32 -2.85 1.54
N ARG A 54 -21.35 -2.89 2.88
CA ARG A 54 -20.67 -3.92 3.68
C ARG A 54 -21.29 -5.31 3.47
N ALA A 55 -22.62 -5.43 3.44
CA ALA A 55 -23.28 -6.70 3.17
C ALA A 55 -22.94 -7.24 1.77
N HIS A 56 -22.90 -6.35 0.76
CA HIS A 56 -22.49 -6.72 -0.60
C HIS A 56 -21.03 -7.20 -0.64
N ARG A 57 -20.12 -6.51 0.05
CA ARG A 57 -18.71 -6.90 0.20
C ARG A 57 -18.57 -8.32 0.71
N ASP A 58 -19.22 -8.62 1.83
CA ASP A 58 -19.06 -9.89 2.53
C ASP A 58 -19.58 -11.05 1.66
N GLN A 59 -20.74 -10.85 1.01
CA GLN A 59 -21.30 -11.82 0.07
C GLN A 59 -20.39 -12.04 -1.15
N ALA A 60 -19.91 -10.97 -1.78
CA ALA A 60 -19.05 -11.05 -2.97
C ALA A 60 -17.70 -11.73 -2.66
N ALA A 61 -17.14 -11.48 -1.48
CA ALA A 61 -15.90 -12.09 -1.02
C ALA A 61 -16.07 -13.60 -0.77
N LEU A 62 -17.17 -13.99 -0.13
CA LEU A 62 -17.49 -15.41 0.10
C LEU A 62 -17.66 -16.17 -1.22
N GLN A 63 -18.36 -15.58 -2.20
CA GLN A 63 -18.51 -16.15 -3.54
C GLN A 63 -17.17 -16.29 -4.27
N ALA A 64 -16.30 -15.28 -4.16
CA ALA A 64 -14.96 -15.35 -4.74
C ALA A 64 -14.16 -16.49 -4.11
N TYR A 65 -14.19 -16.63 -2.79
CA TYR A 65 -13.49 -17.71 -2.10
C TYR A 65 -14.00 -19.10 -2.52
N ALA A 66 -15.33 -19.27 -2.58
CA ALA A 66 -15.97 -20.50 -3.04
C ALA A 66 -15.55 -20.89 -4.46
N THR A 67 -15.41 -19.90 -5.35
CA THR A 67 -15.05 -20.12 -6.75
C THR A 67 -13.58 -20.47 -6.94
N TYR A 68 -12.69 -19.74 -6.26
CA TYR A 68 -11.25 -19.80 -6.55
C TYR A 68 -10.47 -20.65 -5.56
N LEU A 69 -10.82 -20.65 -4.27
CA LEU A 69 -9.98 -21.24 -3.22
C LEU A 69 -10.55 -22.51 -2.60
N VAL A 70 -11.86 -22.65 -2.44
CA VAL A 70 -12.43 -23.85 -1.78
C VAL A 70 -11.93 -25.17 -2.36
N PRO A 71 -11.88 -25.36 -3.69
CA PRO A 71 -11.42 -26.63 -4.25
C PRO A 71 -9.91 -26.88 -4.08
N HIS A 72 -9.13 -25.85 -3.75
CA HIS A 72 -7.67 -25.85 -3.92
C HIS A 72 -6.88 -25.49 -2.64
N ALA A 73 -7.53 -24.88 -1.64
CA ALA A 73 -6.88 -24.36 -0.45
C ALA A 73 -6.17 -25.45 0.38
N GLY A 74 -6.80 -26.62 0.53
CA GLY A 74 -6.20 -27.74 1.25
C GLY A 74 -4.92 -28.27 0.61
N GLU A 75 -4.92 -28.43 -0.73
CA GLU A 75 -3.75 -28.89 -1.48
C GLU A 75 -2.63 -27.85 -1.49
N LEU A 76 -2.98 -26.57 -1.62
CA LEU A 76 -2.03 -25.45 -1.52
C LEU A 76 -1.33 -25.43 -0.15
N LEU A 77 -2.09 -25.52 0.95
CA LEU A 77 -1.52 -25.55 2.30
C LEU A 77 -0.65 -26.79 2.53
N ALA A 78 -1.05 -27.94 2.01
CA ALA A 78 -0.26 -29.16 2.10
C ALA A 78 1.07 -29.04 1.32
N ALA A 79 1.05 -28.44 0.12
CA ALA A 79 2.24 -28.17 -0.66
C ALA A 79 3.18 -27.19 0.05
N ALA A 80 2.65 -26.07 0.56
CA ALA A 80 3.42 -25.08 1.31
C ALA A 80 4.08 -25.67 2.58
N ARG A 81 3.37 -26.51 3.34
CA ARG A 81 3.91 -27.19 4.52
C ARG A 81 5.06 -28.14 4.16
N ARG A 82 4.88 -28.95 3.11
CA ARG A 82 5.96 -29.85 2.63
C ARG A 82 7.20 -29.09 2.21
N ALA A 83 7.03 -27.95 1.53
CA ALA A 83 8.15 -27.09 1.17
C ALA A 83 8.83 -26.50 2.42
N LEU A 84 8.06 -26.02 3.39
CA LEU A 84 8.59 -25.47 4.64
C LEU A 84 9.38 -26.49 5.47
N ASP A 85 8.98 -27.77 5.46
CA ASP A 85 9.64 -28.82 6.22
C ASP A 85 11.02 -29.21 5.66
N VAL A 86 11.33 -28.87 4.40
CA VAL A 86 12.65 -29.09 3.79
C VAL A 86 13.55 -27.85 3.81
N LEU A 87 13.05 -26.71 4.31
CA LEU A 87 13.84 -25.48 4.41
C LEU A 87 14.85 -25.54 5.56
N PRO A 88 16.02 -24.88 5.41
CA PRO A 88 16.95 -24.71 6.51
C PRO A 88 16.31 -23.89 7.64
N PRO A 89 16.75 -24.08 8.90
CA PRO A 89 16.23 -23.31 10.02
C PRO A 89 16.61 -21.83 9.88
N ALA A 90 15.61 -20.97 9.71
CA ALA A 90 15.75 -19.52 9.70
C ALA A 90 14.73 -18.86 10.66
N ARG A 91 15.00 -17.60 11.07
CA ARG A 91 14.19 -16.86 12.05
C ARG A 91 12.70 -16.77 11.66
N HIS A 92 12.39 -16.72 10.37
CA HIS A 92 11.03 -16.57 9.85
C HIS A 92 10.22 -17.89 9.77
N THR A 93 10.88 -19.05 9.82
CA THR A 93 10.24 -20.37 9.59
C THR A 93 9.13 -20.69 10.59
N ALA A 94 9.32 -20.35 11.87
CA ALA A 94 8.31 -20.56 12.91
C ALA A 94 7.07 -19.68 12.71
N ALA A 95 7.29 -18.42 12.31
CA ALA A 95 6.20 -17.49 12.01
C ALA A 95 5.40 -17.94 10.79
N TRP A 96 6.06 -18.40 9.73
CA TRP A 96 5.38 -18.96 8.56
C TRP A 96 4.56 -20.20 8.88
N ARG A 97 5.07 -21.11 9.72
CA ARG A 97 4.32 -22.29 10.15
C ARG A 97 3.02 -21.90 10.88
N SER A 98 3.12 -20.98 11.85
CA SER A 98 1.95 -20.45 12.57
C SER A 98 0.92 -19.79 11.64
N LEU A 99 1.39 -19.08 10.62
CA LEU A 99 0.54 -18.43 9.63
C LEU A 99 -0.18 -19.46 8.73
N LEU A 100 0.50 -20.51 8.28
CA LEU A 100 -0.12 -21.61 7.52
C LEU A 100 -1.18 -22.35 8.36
N ASP A 101 -0.94 -22.53 9.67
CA ASP A 101 -1.92 -23.12 10.57
C ASP A 101 -3.13 -22.22 10.77
N SER A 102 -2.92 -20.91 10.88
CA SER A 102 -4.00 -19.92 10.95
C SER A 102 -4.82 -19.84 9.66
N LEU A 103 -4.19 -20.02 8.50
CA LEU A 103 -4.87 -20.13 7.21
C LEU A 103 -5.73 -21.40 7.15
N ALA A 104 -5.20 -22.54 7.61
CA ALA A 104 -5.93 -23.80 7.68
C ALA A 104 -7.17 -23.69 8.60
N ALA A 105 -7.02 -23.07 9.76
CA ALA A 105 -8.14 -22.82 10.67
C ALA A 105 -9.19 -21.91 10.01
N SER A 106 -8.75 -20.82 9.37
CA SER A 106 -9.65 -19.90 8.66
C SER A 106 -10.38 -20.57 7.50
N HIS A 107 -9.72 -21.47 6.76
CA HIS A 107 -10.37 -22.26 5.71
C HIS A 107 -11.47 -23.15 6.27
N THR A 108 -11.24 -23.76 7.43
CA THR A 108 -12.23 -24.62 8.10
C THR A 108 -13.49 -23.84 8.47
N GLU A 109 -13.34 -22.63 9.02
CA GLU A 109 -14.48 -21.77 9.35
C GLU A 109 -15.24 -21.29 8.10
N ILE A 110 -14.53 -20.94 7.02
CA ILE A 110 -15.18 -20.56 5.76
C ILE A 110 -15.93 -21.74 5.14
N ALA A 111 -15.31 -22.92 5.12
CA ALA A 111 -15.93 -24.15 4.58
C ALA A 111 -17.21 -24.51 5.34
N LYS A 112 -17.17 -24.43 6.69
CA LYS A 112 -18.35 -24.65 7.53
C LYS A 112 -19.52 -23.73 7.17
N VAL A 113 -19.25 -22.46 6.90
CA VAL A 113 -20.27 -21.49 6.46
C VAL A 113 -20.85 -21.85 5.09
N LEU A 114 -20.00 -22.32 4.17
CA LEU A 114 -20.44 -22.73 2.83
C LEU A 114 -21.22 -24.04 2.82
N ASP A 115 -20.89 -24.98 3.71
CA ASP A 115 -21.58 -26.26 3.85
C ASP A 115 -22.94 -26.11 4.56
N GLN A 116 -23.08 -25.10 5.42
CA GLN A 116 -24.29 -24.84 6.20
C GLN A 116 -24.73 -23.37 6.04
N PRO A 117 -25.21 -22.98 4.85
CA PRO A 117 -25.66 -21.62 4.61
C PRO A 117 -26.98 -21.34 5.34
N ALA A 118 -27.07 -20.18 6.00
CA ALA A 118 -28.34 -19.67 6.51
C ALA A 118 -29.33 -19.39 5.35
N SER A 119 -30.61 -19.21 5.70
CA SER A 119 -31.65 -18.99 4.69
C SER A 119 -31.37 -17.71 3.87
N PRO A 120 -31.43 -17.77 2.53
CA PRO A 120 -31.15 -16.61 1.68
C PRO A 120 -32.05 -15.42 1.99
N GLY A 121 -31.47 -14.22 2.06
CA GLY A 121 -32.13 -12.96 2.39
C GLY A 121 -32.40 -12.74 3.87
N SER A 122 -32.06 -13.68 4.76
CA SER A 122 -32.31 -13.57 6.20
C SER A 122 -31.28 -12.71 6.93
N THR A 123 -31.63 -12.24 8.14
CA THR A 123 -30.66 -11.58 9.04
C THR A 123 -29.53 -12.52 9.43
N ALA A 124 -29.83 -13.81 9.62
CA ALA A 124 -28.84 -14.83 9.95
C ALA A 124 -27.79 -15.02 8.84
N GLU A 125 -28.18 -14.92 7.56
CA GLU A 125 -27.24 -14.94 6.43
C GLU A 125 -26.27 -13.76 6.50
N ARG A 126 -26.78 -12.55 6.78
CA ARG A 126 -25.93 -11.36 6.91
C ARG A 126 -24.96 -11.47 8.09
N GLU A 127 -25.45 -11.94 9.24
CA GLU A 127 -24.61 -12.19 10.42
C GLU A 127 -23.53 -13.23 10.14
N GLN A 128 -23.87 -14.31 9.42
CA GLN A 128 -22.93 -15.34 9.01
C GLN A 128 -21.86 -14.80 8.05
N HIS A 129 -22.25 -13.99 7.06
CA HIS A 129 -21.33 -13.33 6.12
C HIS A 129 -20.39 -12.34 6.84
N THR A 130 -20.90 -11.56 7.80
CA THR A 130 -20.07 -10.65 8.59
C THR A 130 -19.12 -11.41 9.52
N ALA A 131 -19.57 -12.53 10.12
CA ALA A 131 -18.72 -13.35 10.98
C ALA A 131 -17.56 -14.02 10.22
N VAL A 132 -17.76 -14.38 8.95
CA VAL A 132 -16.72 -15.03 8.13
C VAL A 132 -15.74 -14.02 7.49
N TRP A 133 -16.10 -12.74 7.44
CA TRP A 133 -15.27 -11.68 6.84
C TRP A 133 -13.81 -11.66 7.33
N PRO A 134 -13.50 -11.73 8.65
CA PRO A 134 -12.12 -11.74 9.12
C PRO A 134 -11.29 -12.89 8.54
N HIS A 135 -11.89 -14.06 8.33
CA HIS A 135 -11.23 -15.22 7.73
C HIS A 135 -10.98 -15.02 6.24
N LEU A 136 -11.94 -14.44 5.52
CA LEU A 136 -11.78 -14.12 4.09
C LEU A 136 -10.69 -13.05 3.87
N ALA A 137 -10.70 -12.00 4.68
CA ALA A 137 -9.68 -10.97 4.68
C ALA A 137 -8.29 -11.56 5.00
N PHE A 138 -8.20 -12.41 6.02
CA PHE A 138 -6.95 -13.08 6.39
C PHE A 138 -6.38 -13.93 5.25
N TRP A 139 -7.22 -14.69 4.55
CA TRP A 139 -6.83 -15.42 3.35
C TRP A 139 -6.35 -14.50 2.22
N ALA A 140 -7.04 -13.39 2.00
CA ALA A 140 -6.66 -12.44 0.95
C ALA A 140 -5.31 -11.76 1.24
N ASP A 141 -5.02 -11.51 2.51
CA ASP A 141 -3.77 -10.91 2.98
C ASP A 141 -2.59 -11.88 2.92
N HIS A 142 -2.78 -13.15 3.27
CA HIS A 142 -1.66 -14.06 3.54
C HIS A 142 -1.54 -15.25 2.59
N SER A 143 -2.48 -15.43 1.65
CA SER A 143 -2.41 -16.53 0.65
C SER A 143 -1.20 -16.46 -0.27
N TYR A 144 -0.58 -15.29 -0.44
CA TYR A 144 0.67 -15.14 -1.20
C TYR A 144 1.79 -15.97 -0.58
N LEU A 145 1.90 -16.03 0.75
CA LEU A 145 2.93 -16.82 1.44
C LEU A 145 2.77 -18.31 1.13
N ALA A 146 1.55 -18.84 1.22
CA ALA A 146 1.28 -20.24 0.90
C ALA A 146 1.58 -20.55 -0.57
N THR A 147 1.29 -19.60 -1.46
CA THR A 147 1.59 -19.69 -2.89
C THR A 147 3.08 -19.73 -3.17
N GLU A 148 3.83 -18.77 -2.63
CA GLU A 148 5.28 -18.66 -2.84
C GLU A 148 6.01 -19.84 -2.20
N LEU A 149 5.60 -20.31 -1.02
CA LEU A 149 6.15 -21.52 -0.41
C LEU A 149 5.86 -22.77 -1.24
N ALA A 150 4.66 -22.90 -1.80
CA ALA A 150 4.32 -24.04 -2.65
C ALA A 150 5.07 -24.03 -3.99
N ASP A 151 5.42 -22.85 -4.50
CA ASP A 151 6.16 -22.63 -5.75
C ASP A 151 7.68 -22.51 -5.54
N GLN A 152 8.18 -22.65 -4.30
CA GLN A 152 9.60 -22.58 -4.02
C GLN A 152 10.36 -23.74 -4.68
N HIS A 153 11.01 -23.41 -5.80
CA HIS A 153 11.99 -24.26 -6.43
C HIS A 153 13.32 -24.07 -5.71
N GLN A 154 13.89 -25.14 -5.16
CA GLN A 154 15.23 -25.08 -4.57
C GLN A 154 16.27 -24.87 -5.68
N GLN A 155 16.54 -23.62 -6.06
CA GLN A 155 17.70 -23.27 -6.87
C GLN A 155 18.94 -23.36 -6.00
N ARG A 156 19.85 -24.29 -6.34
CA ARG A 156 21.15 -24.41 -5.67
C ARG A 156 22.12 -23.46 -6.35
N GLU A 157 22.63 -22.54 -5.54
CA GLU A 157 23.78 -21.71 -5.86
C GLU A 157 24.97 -22.58 -6.31
N ILE A 158 25.65 -22.20 -7.40
CA ILE A 158 26.92 -22.79 -7.77
C ILE A 158 28.00 -21.96 -7.08
N PRO A 159 28.66 -22.47 -6.02
CA PRO A 159 29.61 -21.68 -5.26
C PRO A 159 30.85 -21.37 -6.09
N LEU A 160 31.37 -20.15 -5.94
CA LEU A 160 32.72 -19.78 -6.39
C LEU A 160 33.77 -20.61 -5.64
N THR A 161 34.95 -20.77 -6.24
CA THR A 161 36.10 -21.27 -5.48
C THR A 161 36.53 -20.25 -4.43
N ASP A 162 37.18 -20.70 -3.35
CA ASP A 162 37.64 -19.81 -2.26
C ASP A 162 38.56 -18.69 -2.79
N GLU A 163 39.43 -19.00 -3.75
CA GLU A 163 40.34 -18.03 -4.39
C GLU A 163 39.58 -16.99 -5.21
N GLU A 164 38.62 -17.42 -6.03
CA GLU A 164 37.79 -16.51 -6.83
C GLU A 164 36.92 -15.62 -5.93
N GLN A 165 36.31 -16.20 -4.89
CA GLN A 165 35.52 -15.46 -3.92
C GLN A 165 36.35 -14.37 -3.23
N GLN A 166 37.55 -14.69 -2.77
CA GLN A 166 38.44 -13.72 -2.12
C GLN A 166 38.84 -12.60 -3.08
N MET A 167 39.21 -12.94 -4.31
CA MET A 167 39.56 -11.98 -5.35
C MET A 167 38.41 -11.01 -5.64
N TRP A 168 37.23 -11.53 -5.97
CA TRP A 168 36.06 -10.71 -6.29
C TRP A 168 35.59 -9.87 -5.10
N THR A 169 35.64 -10.43 -3.89
CA THR A 169 35.28 -9.69 -2.67
C THR A 169 36.24 -8.53 -2.42
N ALA A 170 37.55 -8.73 -2.61
CA ALA A 170 38.53 -7.66 -2.49
C ALA A 170 38.32 -6.54 -3.53
N MET A 171 38.03 -6.92 -4.79
CA MET A 171 37.71 -5.97 -5.86
C MET A 171 36.44 -5.17 -5.53
N ALA A 172 35.38 -5.84 -5.09
CA ALA A 172 34.11 -5.21 -4.73
C ALA A 172 34.27 -4.23 -3.56
N HIS A 173 35.03 -4.60 -2.51
CA HIS A 173 35.35 -3.66 -1.43
C HIS A 173 36.17 -2.45 -1.92
N ALA A 174 37.08 -2.65 -2.86
CA ALA A 174 37.85 -1.55 -3.43
C ALA A 174 36.96 -0.59 -4.23
N ALA A 175 36.06 -1.11 -5.07
CA ALA A 175 35.09 -0.32 -5.83
C ALA A 175 34.11 0.41 -4.90
N GLN A 176 33.60 -0.25 -3.85
CA GLN A 176 32.72 0.38 -2.87
C GLN A 176 33.35 1.63 -2.24
N ARG A 177 34.63 1.55 -1.85
CA ARG A 177 35.36 2.71 -1.28
C ARG A 177 35.52 3.87 -2.26
N ARG A 178 35.50 3.60 -3.57
CA ARG A 178 35.54 4.62 -4.63
C ARG A 178 34.15 5.12 -5.03
N GLY A 179 33.07 4.49 -4.54
CA GLY A 179 31.70 4.79 -4.97
C GLY A 179 31.34 4.18 -6.32
N GLU A 180 32.06 3.14 -6.75
CA GLU A 180 31.94 2.46 -8.05
C GLU A 180 31.21 1.11 -7.95
N LEU A 181 30.49 0.90 -6.84
CA LEU A 181 29.63 -0.25 -6.63
C LEU A 181 28.17 0.24 -6.60
N ASP A 182 27.43 -0.03 -7.66
CA ASP A 182 26.03 0.41 -7.80
C ASP A 182 25.07 -0.73 -7.43
N LEU A 183 24.31 -0.55 -6.36
CA LEU A 183 23.40 -1.57 -5.83
C LEU A 183 22.07 -1.53 -6.58
N ILE A 184 21.62 -2.67 -7.10
CA ILE A 184 20.43 -2.76 -7.96
C ILE A 184 19.21 -3.19 -7.15
N GLU A 185 19.30 -4.38 -6.55
CA GLU A 185 18.19 -5.04 -5.86
C GLU A 185 18.71 -5.84 -4.68
N SER A 186 17.90 -6.02 -3.65
CA SER A 186 18.22 -6.85 -2.49
C SER A 186 17.00 -7.61 -1.99
N TRP A 187 17.23 -8.85 -1.55
CA TRP A 187 16.20 -9.72 -1.00
C TRP A 187 16.76 -10.68 0.05
N TYR A 188 15.89 -11.25 0.87
CA TYR A 188 16.28 -12.34 1.75
C TYR A 188 16.09 -13.68 1.04
N ALA A 189 17.08 -14.57 1.16
CA ALA A 189 16.97 -15.95 0.72
C ALA A 189 16.31 -16.83 1.79
N VAL A 190 15.94 -18.06 1.43
CA VAL A 190 15.27 -19.04 2.31
C VAL A 190 16.07 -19.41 3.57
N ASP A 191 17.39 -19.27 3.51
CA ASP A 191 18.30 -19.48 4.64
C ASP A 191 18.46 -18.23 5.55
N GLY A 192 17.79 -17.14 5.20
CA GLY A 192 17.84 -15.87 5.92
C GLY A 192 19.04 -14.98 5.57
N ARG A 193 19.88 -15.35 4.59
CA ARG A 193 20.93 -14.47 4.09
C ARG A 193 20.32 -13.31 3.29
N LEU A 194 20.82 -12.10 3.50
CA LEU A 194 20.55 -10.97 2.60
C LEU A 194 21.41 -11.15 1.35
N ILE A 195 20.76 -11.15 0.19
CA ILE A 195 21.40 -11.22 -1.13
C ILE A 195 21.21 -9.86 -1.80
N THR A 196 22.27 -9.33 -2.40
CA THR A 196 22.24 -8.06 -3.15
C THR A 196 22.91 -8.24 -4.49
N ILE A 197 22.25 -7.83 -5.58
CA ILE A 197 22.90 -7.70 -6.90
C ILE A 197 23.45 -6.28 -7.02
N ALA A 198 24.68 -6.16 -7.52
CA ALA A 198 25.32 -4.88 -7.80
C ALA A 198 26.07 -4.89 -9.14
N HIS A 199 26.19 -3.71 -9.75
CA HIS A 199 27.17 -3.46 -10.79
C HIS A 199 28.50 -3.09 -10.15
N LEU A 200 29.52 -3.88 -10.44
CA LEU A 200 30.90 -3.56 -10.18
C LEU A 200 31.47 -2.82 -11.40
N ILE A 201 31.83 -1.56 -11.22
CA ILE A 201 32.43 -0.75 -12.28
C ILE A 201 33.96 -0.78 -12.13
N GLU A 202 34.65 -1.24 -13.18
CA GLU A 202 36.12 -1.27 -13.25
C GLU A 202 36.58 -0.94 -14.67
N ASP A 203 37.45 0.06 -14.81
CA ASP A 203 38.04 0.50 -16.09
C ASP A 203 37.00 0.68 -17.23
N ASP A 204 35.90 1.36 -16.93
CA ASP A 204 34.74 1.60 -17.82
C ASP A 204 33.96 0.33 -18.23
N THR A 205 34.24 -0.82 -17.61
CA THR A 205 33.45 -2.06 -17.76
C THR A 205 32.57 -2.28 -16.53
N SER A 206 31.36 -2.80 -16.75
CA SER A 206 30.42 -3.12 -15.69
C SER A 206 30.19 -4.62 -15.64
N THR A 207 30.49 -5.23 -14.50
CA THR A 207 30.25 -6.64 -14.23
C THR A 207 29.15 -6.77 -13.18
N VAL A 208 28.16 -7.63 -13.42
CA VAL A 208 27.12 -7.91 -12.43
C VAL A 208 27.67 -8.90 -11.41
N ILE A 209 27.64 -8.53 -10.14
CA ILE A 209 28.06 -9.39 -9.02
C ILE A 209 26.92 -9.58 -8.03
N ALA A 210 26.93 -10.71 -7.34
CA ALA A 210 26.01 -10.98 -6.24
C ALA A 210 26.77 -11.01 -4.91
N LEU A 211 26.19 -10.36 -3.91
CA LEU A 211 26.74 -10.20 -2.58
C LEU A 211 25.88 -10.97 -1.59
N SER A 212 26.52 -11.55 -0.56
CA SER A 212 25.84 -12.08 0.60
C SER A 212 26.23 -11.29 1.85
N GLY A 213 25.23 -10.81 2.57
CA GLY A 213 25.38 -9.89 3.70
C GLY A 213 25.03 -8.45 3.34
N ASP A 214 24.96 -7.59 4.35
CA ASP A 214 24.69 -6.15 4.17
C ASP A 214 25.93 -5.44 3.60
N PRO A 215 25.86 -4.86 2.39
CA PRO A 215 26.99 -4.14 1.78
C PRO A 215 27.51 -2.99 2.66
N ASP A 216 26.67 -2.40 3.51
CA ASP A 216 27.04 -1.29 4.40
C ASP A 216 27.62 -1.76 5.76
N ALA A 217 27.69 -3.08 6.00
CA ALA A 217 28.27 -3.70 7.20
C ALA A 217 29.63 -4.35 6.90
N PRO A 218 30.47 -4.63 7.91
CA PRO A 218 31.63 -5.50 7.71
C PRO A 218 31.20 -6.96 7.52
N GLY A 219 31.94 -7.72 6.71
CA GLY A 219 31.80 -9.18 6.62
C GLY A 219 30.85 -9.72 5.54
N TRP A 220 30.37 -8.87 4.63
CA TRP A 220 29.74 -9.35 3.39
C TRP A 220 30.79 -9.90 2.42
N GLN A 221 30.36 -10.74 1.50
CA GLN A 221 31.23 -11.38 0.51
C GLN A 221 30.55 -11.52 -0.85
N VAL A 222 31.34 -11.55 -1.92
CA VAL A 222 30.85 -11.89 -3.26
C VAL A 222 30.59 -13.40 -3.34
N ILE A 223 29.44 -13.77 -3.86
CA ILE A 223 29.01 -15.17 -3.99
C ILE A 223 28.85 -15.62 -5.45
N GLY A 224 28.89 -14.68 -6.39
CA GLY A 224 28.82 -14.97 -7.82
C GLY A 224 29.06 -13.73 -8.67
N HIS A 225 29.40 -13.97 -9.93
CA HIS A 225 29.47 -12.96 -10.96
C HIS A 225 28.75 -13.46 -12.22
N TYR A 226 28.09 -12.56 -12.93
CA TYR A 226 27.14 -12.91 -13.97
C TYR A 226 27.24 -11.96 -15.16
N ALA A 227 26.83 -12.46 -16.32
CA ALA A 227 26.80 -11.66 -17.55
C ALA A 227 25.77 -10.53 -17.49
N ASN A 228 24.68 -10.71 -16.74
CA ASN A 228 23.63 -9.71 -16.53
C ASN A 228 22.74 -10.08 -15.32
N GLU A 229 21.90 -9.14 -14.90
CA GLU A 229 20.93 -9.28 -13.80
C GLU A 229 19.97 -10.47 -13.98
N TYR A 230 19.51 -10.72 -15.22
CA TYR A 230 18.57 -11.79 -15.50
C TYR A 230 19.18 -13.17 -15.25
N ILE A 231 20.43 -13.39 -15.66
CA ILE A 231 21.16 -14.63 -15.38
C ILE A 231 21.46 -14.76 -13.88
N ALA A 232 21.81 -13.65 -13.22
CA ALA A 232 22.00 -13.64 -11.77
C ALA A 232 20.72 -14.09 -11.04
N GLY A 233 19.56 -13.53 -11.39
CA GLY A 233 18.27 -13.89 -10.80
C GLY A 233 17.85 -15.35 -11.01
N GLN A 234 18.36 -16.04 -12.05
CA GLN A 234 18.11 -17.47 -12.26
C GLN A 234 19.06 -18.39 -11.51
N ALA A 235 20.28 -17.92 -11.24
CA ALA A 235 21.33 -18.72 -10.62
C ALA A 235 21.39 -18.59 -9.09
N LEU A 236 20.88 -17.47 -8.57
CA LEU A 236 20.88 -17.16 -7.14
C LEU A 236 19.70 -17.81 -6.41
N PRO A 237 19.78 -17.97 -5.08
CA PRO A 237 18.65 -18.38 -4.27
C PRO A 237 17.45 -17.45 -4.47
N SER A 238 16.28 -18.03 -4.72
CA SER A 238 15.05 -17.27 -4.95
C SER A 238 14.68 -16.40 -3.74
N ALA A 239 14.13 -15.23 -4.02
CA ALA A 239 13.62 -14.33 -2.99
C ALA A 239 12.51 -14.99 -2.17
N VAL A 240 12.59 -14.83 -0.86
CA VAL A 240 11.46 -15.15 0.02
C VAL A 240 10.45 -14.01 0.02
N PRO A 241 9.18 -14.31 0.30
CA PRO A 241 8.17 -13.28 0.50
C PRO A 241 8.64 -12.22 1.50
N PRO A 242 8.60 -10.92 1.15
CA PRO A 242 9.06 -9.87 2.04
C PRO A 242 8.18 -9.79 3.29
N GLY A 243 8.79 -9.39 4.40
CA GLY A 243 8.07 -9.10 5.64
C GLY A 243 7.13 -7.89 5.51
N VAL A 244 6.26 -7.73 6.49
CA VAL A 244 5.38 -6.55 6.63
C VAL A 244 5.75 -5.75 7.86
N LEU A 245 5.65 -4.42 7.78
CA LEU A 245 5.99 -3.54 8.90
C LEU A 245 5.10 -3.80 10.14
N ARG A 246 3.80 -3.98 9.91
CA ARG A 246 2.82 -4.22 10.97
C ARG A 246 2.00 -5.47 10.65
N PRO A 247 2.34 -6.63 11.22
CA PRO A 247 1.63 -7.89 10.97
C PRO A 247 0.14 -7.86 11.33
N GLY A 248 -0.29 -6.97 12.23
CA GLY A 248 -1.69 -6.80 12.61
C GLY A 248 -2.51 -5.87 11.71
N VAL A 249 -1.91 -5.28 10.67
CA VAL A 249 -2.61 -4.35 9.76
C VAL A 249 -3.02 -5.07 8.50
N SER A 250 -4.32 -5.06 8.21
CA SER A 250 -4.90 -5.64 7.01
C SER A 250 -5.46 -4.52 6.10
N PRO A 251 -5.14 -4.51 4.79
CA PRO A 251 -5.80 -3.62 3.83
C PRO A 251 -7.31 -3.87 3.71
N PHE A 252 -7.80 -5.06 4.07
CA PHE A 252 -9.23 -5.40 4.04
C PHE A 252 -9.93 -5.09 5.36
N ASN A 253 -9.22 -5.09 6.49
CA ASN A 253 -9.74 -4.68 7.80
C ASN A 253 -9.21 -3.31 8.25
N ARG A 254 -9.09 -2.35 7.33
CA ARG A 254 -8.72 -0.99 7.69
C ARG A 254 -9.77 -0.42 8.65
N PRO A 255 -9.35 0.14 9.80
CA PRO A 255 -10.23 0.99 10.59
C PRO A 255 -10.81 2.10 9.71
N GLU A 256 -11.97 2.61 10.09
CA GLU A 256 -12.51 3.80 9.46
C GLU A 256 -11.47 4.93 9.53
N ALA A 257 -11.22 5.57 8.38
CA ALA A 257 -10.29 6.69 8.33
C ALA A 257 -10.80 7.80 9.24
N ALA A 258 -9.93 8.32 10.10
CA ALA A 258 -10.25 9.49 10.90
C ALA A 258 -10.61 10.66 9.97
N PRO A 259 -11.68 11.41 10.27
CA PRO A 259 -12.00 12.69 9.63
C PRO A 259 -10.74 13.52 9.41
N GLU A 260 -10.44 13.88 8.16
CA GLU A 260 -9.29 14.72 7.83
C GLU A 260 -9.79 16.05 7.26
N VAL A 261 -9.29 17.15 7.82
CA VAL A 261 -9.42 18.46 7.20
C VAL A 261 -8.22 18.62 6.27
N SER A 262 -8.48 18.76 4.97
CA SER A 262 -7.39 18.81 4.00
C SER A 262 -6.58 20.09 4.18
N LEU A 263 -5.26 20.02 3.98
CA LEU A 263 -4.39 21.21 4.01
C LEU A 263 -4.87 22.28 2.99
N GLN A 264 -5.43 21.84 1.86
CA GLN A 264 -5.99 22.74 0.86
C GLN A 264 -7.19 23.54 1.39
N GLU A 265 -8.04 22.91 2.21
CA GLU A 265 -9.15 23.60 2.88
C GLU A 265 -8.64 24.59 3.91
N LEU A 266 -7.68 24.20 4.76
CA LEU A 266 -7.08 25.13 5.72
C LEU A 266 -6.46 26.35 5.02
N ILE A 267 -5.74 26.13 3.90
CA ILE A 267 -5.19 27.23 3.09
C ILE A 267 -6.30 28.14 2.56
N ARG A 268 -7.39 27.55 2.04
CA ARG A 268 -8.55 28.33 1.57
C ARG A 268 -9.16 29.14 2.71
N ASP A 269 -9.32 28.55 3.89
CA ASP A 269 -9.94 29.19 5.04
C ASP A 269 -9.08 30.38 5.53
N VAL A 270 -7.75 30.28 5.50
CA VAL A 270 -6.85 31.44 5.75
C VAL A 270 -6.99 32.51 4.67
N ILE A 271 -7.11 32.14 3.40
CA ILE A 271 -7.28 33.09 2.29
C ILE A 271 -8.61 33.86 2.41
N GLU A 272 -9.67 33.19 2.89
CA GLU A 272 -11.01 33.76 3.07
C GLU A 272 -11.20 34.50 4.40
N ALA A 273 -10.30 34.29 5.37
CA ALA A 273 -10.35 34.87 6.70
C ALA A 273 -10.37 36.41 6.70
N ARG A 274 -11.12 36.99 7.65
CA ARG A 274 -11.22 38.45 7.81
C ARG A 274 -10.76 38.91 9.18
N ALA A 275 -10.83 38.05 10.18
CA ALA A 275 -10.34 38.28 11.52
C ALA A 275 -9.11 37.42 11.82
N ALA A 276 -8.25 37.90 12.70
CA ALA A 276 -7.12 37.14 13.23
C ALA A 276 -7.57 35.86 13.96
N GLY A 277 -8.72 35.92 14.65
CA GLY A 277 -9.33 34.75 15.29
C GLY A 277 -9.68 33.63 14.31
N ASP A 278 -10.14 33.95 13.09
CA ASP A 278 -10.43 32.94 12.07
C ASP A 278 -9.15 32.18 11.67
N VAL A 279 -8.03 32.89 11.55
CA VAL A 279 -6.73 32.31 11.21
C VAL A 279 -6.17 31.51 12.39
N ALA A 280 -6.36 31.99 13.63
CA ALA A 280 -5.96 31.28 14.84
C ALA A 280 -6.63 29.90 14.92
N GLU A 281 -7.94 29.82 14.73
CA GLU A 281 -8.70 28.55 14.71
C GLU A 281 -8.19 27.59 13.64
N VAL A 282 -7.85 28.09 12.45
CA VAL A 282 -7.28 27.27 11.37
C VAL A 282 -5.91 26.70 11.76
N LEU A 283 -5.05 27.49 12.39
CA LEU A 283 -3.72 27.03 12.86
C LEU A 283 -3.83 26.07 14.05
N LEU A 284 -4.77 26.29 14.96
CA LEU A 284 -5.09 25.37 16.06
C LEU A 284 -5.61 24.02 15.51
N THR A 285 -6.46 24.05 14.49
CA THR A 285 -6.91 22.85 13.77
C THR A 285 -5.73 22.12 13.12
N ALA A 286 -4.78 22.86 12.52
CA ALA A 286 -3.60 22.28 11.88
C ALA A 286 -2.67 21.53 12.86
N THR A 287 -2.65 21.97 14.13
CA THR A 287 -1.81 21.47 15.23
C THR A 287 -2.57 20.55 16.20
N GLN A 288 -3.85 20.28 15.92
CA GLN A 288 -4.71 19.48 16.79
C GLN A 288 -4.16 18.05 16.93
N HIS A 289 -4.20 17.54 18.17
CA HIS A 289 -3.83 16.16 18.49
C HIS A 289 -5.08 15.29 18.70
N GLY A 290 -4.92 13.96 18.66
CA GLY A 290 -5.97 12.98 18.96
C GLY A 290 -6.68 12.44 17.72
N TYR A 291 -7.91 11.96 17.87
CA TYR A 291 -8.64 11.27 16.80
C TYR A 291 -8.82 12.13 15.53
N ASN A 292 -8.93 13.46 15.69
CA ASN A 292 -8.98 14.41 14.58
C ASN A 292 -7.63 15.13 14.42
N ALA A 293 -6.53 14.38 14.47
CA ALA A 293 -5.18 14.95 14.35
C ALA A 293 -5.07 15.81 13.08
N GLY A 294 -4.55 17.02 13.27
CA GLY A 294 -4.30 17.96 12.19
C GLY A 294 -3.14 17.52 11.29
N PRO A 295 -3.01 18.12 10.09
CA PRO A 295 -2.00 17.74 9.11
C PRO A 295 -0.55 17.78 9.61
N LEU A 296 -0.19 18.67 10.55
CA LEU A 296 1.17 18.70 11.09
C LEU A 296 1.47 17.49 11.97
N VAL A 297 0.50 17.08 12.80
CA VAL A 297 0.60 15.87 13.64
C VAL A 297 0.62 14.61 12.78
N ARG A 298 -0.22 14.53 11.73
CA ARG A 298 -0.21 13.40 10.79
C ARG A 298 1.10 13.26 10.02
N LEU A 299 1.74 14.37 9.65
CA LEU A 299 3.06 14.35 9.02
C LEU A 299 4.13 13.80 9.98
N GLN A 300 4.04 14.11 11.28
CA GLN A 300 4.92 13.55 12.30
C GLN A 300 4.73 12.03 12.42
N GLU A 301 3.50 11.55 12.46
CA GLU A 301 3.17 10.11 12.47
C GLU A 301 3.72 9.40 11.22
N LEU A 302 3.62 10.02 10.03
CA LEU A 302 4.18 9.47 8.80
C LEU A 302 5.71 9.30 8.88
N LEU A 303 6.42 10.31 9.39
CA LEU A 303 7.87 10.24 9.56
C LEU A 303 8.27 9.14 10.57
N GLU A 304 7.49 8.98 11.63
CA GLU A 304 7.70 7.91 12.62
C GLU A 304 7.53 6.53 11.97
N ILE A 305 6.43 6.30 11.25
CA ILE A 305 6.14 5.03 10.57
C ILE A 305 7.20 4.74 9.50
N ALA A 306 7.63 5.74 8.73
CA ALA A 306 8.71 5.61 7.77
C ALA A 306 10.05 5.25 8.46
N GLY A 307 10.32 5.81 9.64
CA GLY A 307 11.47 5.46 10.46
C GLY A 307 11.42 4.01 10.95
N GLN A 308 10.25 3.55 11.39
CA GLN A 308 10.01 2.14 11.76
C GLN A 308 10.26 1.21 10.57
N PHE A 309 9.80 1.59 9.36
CA PHE A 309 10.06 0.83 8.14
C PHE A 309 11.57 0.72 7.83
N ALA A 310 12.28 1.86 7.85
CA ALA A 310 13.71 1.87 7.57
C ALA A 310 14.50 1.03 8.59
N HIS A 311 14.08 1.04 9.86
CA HIS A 311 14.68 0.19 10.89
C HIS A 311 14.41 -1.30 10.66
N ALA A 312 13.20 -1.65 10.21
CA ALA A 312 12.78 -3.03 9.93
C ALA A 312 13.46 -3.68 8.73
N LEU A 313 14.23 -2.92 7.92
CA LEU A 313 15.08 -3.49 6.87
C LEU A 313 16.26 -4.30 7.43
N GLU A 314 16.60 -4.10 8.71
CA GLU A 314 17.74 -4.74 9.40
C GLU A 314 19.11 -4.49 8.75
N THR A 315 19.26 -3.40 7.97
CA THR A 315 20.53 -2.96 7.37
C THR A 315 21.10 -1.73 8.08
N VAL A 316 22.42 -1.52 7.98
CA VAL A 316 23.13 -0.37 8.52
C VAL A 316 22.59 0.94 7.93
N ARG A 317 22.39 0.98 6.60
CA ARG A 317 21.79 2.16 5.94
C ARG A 317 20.33 2.37 6.37
N GLY A 318 19.57 1.30 6.58
CA GLY A 318 18.23 1.37 7.16
C GLY A 318 18.22 2.03 8.55
N GLN A 319 19.14 1.64 9.43
CA GLN A 319 19.30 2.24 10.75
C GLN A 319 19.69 3.72 10.68
N GLN A 320 20.60 4.10 9.78
CA GLN A 320 20.98 5.51 9.57
C GLN A 320 19.82 6.36 9.06
N VAL A 321 19.04 5.85 8.11
CA VAL A 321 17.85 6.53 7.60
C VAL A 321 16.79 6.67 8.69
N ALA A 322 16.56 5.62 9.49
CA ALA A 322 15.63 5.68 10.62
C ALA A 322 16.04 6.76 11.64
N ALA A 323 17.33 6.87 11.98
CA ALA A 323 17.84 7.90 12.88
C ALA A 323 17.64 9.32 12.33
N ARG A 324 17.83 9.51 11.02
CA ARG A 324 17.58 10.79 10.34
C ARG A 324 16.09 11.15 10.35
N LEU A 325 15.21 10.19 10.06
CA LEU A 325 13.75 10.39 10.11
C LEU A 325 13.30 10.73 11.54
N ALA A 326 13.84 10.07 12.56
CA ALA A 326 13.56 10.39 13.96
C ALA A 326 14.02 11.81 14.34
N ALA A 327 15.15 12.29 13.80
CA ALA A 327 15.59 13.67 13.98
C ALA A 327 14.64 14.68 13.32
N LEU A 328 14.20 14.40 12.09
CA LEU A 328 13.20 15.23 11.39
C LEU A 328 11.87 15.27 12.14
N GLY A 329 11.42 14.15 12.72
CA GLY A 329 10.22 14.10 13.56
C GLY A 329 10.31 15.04 14.77
N ARG A 330 11.48 15.14 15.42
CA ARG A 330 11.69 16.08 16.54
C ARG A 330 11.66 17.55 16.09
N TYR A 331 12.19 17.86 14.91
CA TYR A 331 12.09 19.20 14.35
C TYR A 331 10.64 19.57 14.03
N LEU A 332 9.86 18.63 13.50
CA LEU A 332 8.45 18.84 13.21
C LEU A 332 7.61 19.01 14.47
N ASP A 333 7.90 18.26 15.54
CA ASP A 333 7.28 18.46 16.86
C ASP A 333 7.50 19.88 17.38
N PHE A 334 8.74 20.38 17.30
CA PHE A 334 9.06 21.75 17.66
C PHE A 334 8.26 22.76 16.84
N LEU A 335 8.25 22.62 15.50
CA LEU A 335 7.48 23.51 14.62
C LEU A 335 5.98 23.46 14.89
N THR A 336 5.44 22.28 15.21
CA THR A 336 4.02 22.11 15.55
C THR A 336 3.67 22.88 16.82
N ARG A 337 4.53 22.85 17.84
CA ARG A 337 4.36 23.64 19.07
C ARG A 337 4.47 25.14 18.81
N GLU A 338 5.45 25.58 18.03
CA GLU A 338 5.61 27.01 17.68
C GLU A 338 4.41 27.56 16.90
N VAL A 339 3.86 26.77 15.96
CA VAL A 339 2.63 27.14 15.22
C VAL A 339 1.44 27.23 16.16
N HIS A 340 1.33 26.29 17.11
CA HIS A 340 0.26 26.30 18.11
C HIS A 340 0.34 27.56 19.00
N GLU A 341 1.52 27.89 19.51
CA GLU A 341 1.74 29.10 20.33
C GLU A 341 1.47 30.38 19.53
N THR A 342 1.91 30.44 18.27
CA THR A 342 1.60 31.57 17.37
C THR A 342 0.11 31.71 17.11
N ALA A 343 -0.62 30.59 17.03
CA ALA A 343 -2.07 30.60 16.85
C ALA A 343 -2.78 31.19 18.07
N GLU A 344 -2.35 30.83 19.28
CA GLU A 344 -2.85 31.40 20.55
C GLU A 344 -2.57 32.92 20.61
N ASP A 345 -1.37 33.36 20.24
CA ASP A 345 -1.02 34.79 20.17
C ASP A 345 -1.87 35.57 19.14
N LEU A 346 -2.13 34.94 18.00
CA LEU A 346 -2.98 35.52 16.96
C LEU A 346 -4.46 35.55 17.39
N GLY A 347 -4.92 34.55 18.14
CA GLY A 347 -6.26 34.52 18.73
C GLY A 347 -6.45 35.59 19.81
N ALA A 348 -5.40 35.86 20.59
CA ALA A 348 -5.37 36.96 21.56
C ALA A 348 -5.34 38.35 20.88
N SER A 349 -4.81 38.41 19.66
CA SER A 349 -4.80 39.61 18.83
C SER A 349 -6.19 39.85 18.23
N VAL A 350 -7.07 40.56 18.95
CA VAL A 350 -8.42 40.95 18.46
C VAL A 350 -8.31 41.95 17.30
N ALA A 351 -7.94 41.48 16.12
CA ALA A 351 -7.64 42.27 14.93
C ALA A 351 -8.42 41.78 13.70
N VAL A 352 -8.70 42.71 12.79
CA VAL A 352 -9.34 42.43 11.50
C VAL A 352 -8.49 42.99 10.36
N LEU A 353 -8.61 42.41 9.16
CA LEU A 353 -7.94 42.95 7.98
C LEU A 353 -8.43 44.38 7.68
N PRO A 354 -7.53 45.29 7.27
CA PRO A 354 -7.91 46.65 6.93
C PRO A 354 -8.94 46.74 5.78
N PRO A 355 -9.87 47.70 5.81
CA PRO A 355 -10.98 47.78 4.84
C PRO A 355 -10.55 48.08 3.39
N HIS A 356 -9.32 48.56 3.17
CA HIS A 356 -8.77 48.77 1.83
C HIS A 356 -8.38 47.46 1.11
N ARG A 357 -8.44 46.30 1.79
CA ARG A 357 -8.29 44.97 1.19
C ARG A 357 -9.63 44.46 0.66
N THR A 358 -10.20 45.21 -0.29
CA THR A 358 -11.51 44.90 -0.86
C THR A 358 -11.44 43.72 -1.84
N PRO A 359 -12.32 42.70 -1.73
CA PRO A 359 -12.38 41.61 -2.69
C PRO A 359 -12.59 42.14 -4.11
N ARG A 360 -11.79 41.65 -5.07
CA ARG A 360 -11.97 42.02 -6.48
C ARG A 360 -13.08 41.16 -7.10
N PRO A 361 -14.05 41.74 -7.83
CA PRO A 361 -15.07 40.95 -8.51
C PRO A 361 -14.42 40.06 -9.58
N HIS A 362 -14.70 38.75 -9.53
CA HIS A 362 -14.21 37.75 -10.50
C HIS A 362 -15.21 37.52 -11.66
N VAL A 363 -16.14 38.45 -11.86
CA VAL A 363 -17.09 38.39 -12.97
C VAL A 363 -16.37 38.82 -14.24
N ARG A 364 -15.97 37.84 -15.08
CA ARG A 364 -15.65 38.11 -16.48
C ARG A 364 -16.98 38.39 -17.18
N PRO A 365 -17.24 39.61 -17.69
CA PRO A 365 -18.47 39.85 -18.43
C PRO A 365 -18.51 38.87 -19.60
N ARG A 366 -19.53 38.01 -19.62
CA ARG A 366 -19.84 37.15 -20.76
C ARG A 366 -19.99 38.09 -21.97
N PRO A 367 -19.28 37.87 -23.09
CA PRO A 367 -19.56 38.65 -24.29
C PRO A 367 -21.05 38.48 -24.59
N VAL A 368 -21.75 39.61 -24.68
CA VAL A 368 -23.16 39.65 -25.06
C VAL A 368 -23.27 38.88 -26.36
N LEU A 369 -24.07 37.81 -26.39
CA LEU A 369 -24.47 37.23 -27.66
C LEU A 369 -25.20 38.35 -28.38
N ASP A 370 -24.60 38.89 -29.45
CA ASP A 370 -25.32 39.71 -30.41
C ASP A 370 -26.47 38.85 -30.95
N THR A 371 -27.64 38.97 -30.33
CA THR A 371 -28.89 38.54 -30.93
C THR A 371 -29.25 39.60 -31.96
N THR A 372 -28.44 39.71 -33.02
CA THR A 372 -28.89 40.34 -34.25
C THR A 372 -30.04 39.46 -34.75
N PRO A 373 -31.28 39.96 -34.79
CA PRO A 373 -32.41 39.18 -35.27
C PRO A 373 -32.13 38.77 -36.72
N PRO A 374 -32.43 37.51 -37.14
CA PRO A 374 -32.23 37.11 -38.51
C PRO A 374 -33.04 38.02 -39.44
N ALA A 375 -32.39 38.53 -40.49
CA ALA A 375 -33.00 39.41 -41.47
C ALA A 375 -34.28 38.76 -42.04
N PRO A 376 -35.41 39.49 -42.11
CA PRO A 376 -36.64 38.95 -42.64
C PRO A 376 -36.45 38.55 -44.11
N PRO A 377 -37.02 37.41 -44.56
CA PRO A 377 -36.86 36.95 -45.92
C PRO A 377 -37.44 37.97 -46.91
N ALA A 378 -36.70 38.24 -47.98
CA ALA A 378 -37.11 39.13 -49.06
C ALA A 378 -38.46 38.69 -49.64
N ARG A 379 -39.50 39.51 -49.44
CA ARG A 379 -40.79 39.31 -50.11
C ARG A 379 -40.62 39.64 -51.58
N GLY A 380 -40.71 38.60 -52.42
CA GLY A 380 -40.81 38.74 -53.86
C GLY A 380 -42.03 39.59 -54.26
N PRO A 381 -41.96 40.33 -55.38
CA PRO A 381 -43.06 41.14 -55.85
C PRO A 381 -44.15 40.24 -56.42
N SER A 382 -45.40 40.44 -55.99
CA SER A 382 -46.58 39.92 -56.68
C SER A 382 -47.53 41.07 -57.04
N PRO A 383 -48.21 40.97 -58.20
CA PRO A 383 -48.64 42.12 -58.99
C PRO A 383 -50.10 42.52 -58.70
N ALA A 384 -50.44 43.79 -58.95
CA ALA A 384 -51.79 44.19 -59.36
C ALA A 384 -51.71 45.60 -59.97
N ARG A 385 -51.79 45.70 -61.30
CA ARG A 385 -53.02 46.04 -62.05
C ARG A 385 -53.63 47.39 -61.66
N HIS A 386 -53.39 48.33 -62.59
CA HIS A 386 -54.08 49.59 -62.86
C HIS A 386 -55.52 49.72 -62.34
N ARG A 387 -55.78 50.89 -61.78
CA ARG A 387 -56.71 51.82 -62.42
C ARG A 387 -56.12 53.23 -62.45
#